data_AF-A0A3S4IJ75-F1
#
_entry.id   AF-A0A3S4IJ75-F1
#
_cell.length_a   1.000
_cell.length_b   1.000
_cell.length_c   1.000
_cell.angle_alpha   90.00
_cell.angle_beta   90.00
_cell.angle_gamma   90.00
#
_symmetry.space_group_name_H-M   'P 1'
#
loop_
_entity.id
_entity.type
_entity.pdbx_description
1 polymer ?
#
loop_
_entity_poly.entity_id
_entity_poly.type
_entity_poly.pdbx_seq_one_letter_code
_entity_poly.pdbx_strand_id
1 'polypeptide(L)'
;MLKFRASFLSLALMLAVPFAPQAVAKTAATTAASQPEIASGSAMIVDLNTNKVIYSNHPDLVRPIASITKLMTGDGRARRAIAAG
;
A
#
# COMPACT_ATOMS: atom_id res chain seq x y z
N MET A 1 28.90 -56.19 -3.95
CA MET A 1 29.53 -55.14 -4.79
C MET A 1 28.76 -53.81 -4.83
N LEU A 2 27.67 -53.63 -4.06
CA LEU A 2 26.88 -52.37 -4.08
C LEU A 2 27.46 -51.27 -3.16
N LYS A 3 28.17 -51.67 -2.08
CA LYS A 3 28.77 -50.79 -1.05
C LYS A 3 29.89 -49.88 -1.59
N PHE A 4 30.71 -50.39 -2.51
CA PHE A 4 31.77 -49.60 -3.17
C PHE A 4 31.19 -48.54 -4.11
N ARG A 5 30.08 -48.84 -4.78
CA ARG A 5 29.40 -47.90 -5.68
C ARG A 5 28.76 -46.74 -4.91
N ALA A 6 28.18 -47.02 -3.74
CA ALA A 6 27.63 -45.99 -2.86
C ALA A 6 28.72 -45.07 -2.27
N SER A 7 29.89 -45.61 -1.94
CA SER A 7 31.02 -44.83 -1.41
C SER A 7 31.59 -43.85 -2.45
N PHE A 8 31.79 -44.31 -3.69
CA PHE A 8 32.22 -43.44 -4.79
C PHE A 8 31.20 -42.34 -5.10
N LEU A 9 29.90 -42.67 -5.05
CA LEU A 9 28.83 -41.70 -5.28
C LEU A 9 28.76 -40.63 -4.18
N SER A 10 28.95 -41.02 -2.92
CA SER A 10 28.98 -40.08 -1.78
C SER A 10 30.19 -39.15 -1.85
N LEU A 11 31.35 -39.65 -2.24
CA LEU A 11 32.56 -38.84 -2.39
C LEU A 11 32.42 -37.83 -3.54
N ALA A 12 31.84 -38.26 -4.67
CA ALA A 12 31.55 -37.39 -5.80
C ALA A 12 30.54 -36.28 -5.44
N LEU A 13 29.51 -36.61 -4.64
CA LEU A 13 28.50 -35.63 -4.22
C LEU A 13 29.09 -34.52 -3.34
N MET A 14 30.01 -34.84 -2.43
CA MET A 14 30.72 -33.85 -1.60
C MET A 14 31.62 -32.91 -2.42
N LEU A 15 32.27 -33.42 -3.46
CA LEU A 15 33.10 -32.62 -4.36
C LEU A 15 32.29 -31.70 -5.29
N ALA A 16 31.01 -32.03 -5.53
CA ALA A 16 30.13 -31.28 -6.43
C ALA A 16 29.38 -30.12 -5.75
N VAL A 17 29.27 -30.09 -4.42
CA VAL A 17 28.57 -29.02 -3.66
C VAL A 17 29.03 -27.59 -3.99
N PRO A 18 30.35 -27.26 -4.11
CA PRO A 18 30.77 -25.89 -4.41
C PRO A 18 30.47 -25.44 -5.84
N PHE A 19 30.15 -26.35 -6.76
CA PHE A 19 29.81 -26.04 -8.15
C PHE A 19 28.30 -25.97 -8.41
N ALA A 20 27.46 -26.16 -7.38
CA ALA A 20 26.02 -26.02 -7.53
C ALA A 20 25.65 -24.54 -7.78
N PRO A 21 24.86 -24.23 -8.82
CA PRO A 21 24.42 -22.87 -9.08
C PRO A 21 23.60 -22.37 -7.88
N GLN A 22 24.02 -21.26 -7.30
CA GLN A 22 23.32 -20.64 -6.18
C GLN A 22 22.02 -20.03 -6.69
N ALA A 23 20.89 -20.60 -6.27
CA ALA A 23 19.57 -20.08 -6.59
C ALA A 23 19.32 -18.80 -5.78
N VAL A 24 19.71 -17.65 -6.35
CA VAL A 24 19.38 -16.34 -5.79
C VAL A 24 17.95 -16.00 -6.17
N ALA A 25 17.06 -15.91 -5.18
CA ALA A 25 15.70 -15.45 -5.40
C ALA A 25 15.71 -14.00 -5.89
N LYS A 26 15.25 -13.78 -7.13
CA LYS A 26 15.09 -12.44 -7.68
C LYS A 26 13.90 -11.77 -6.99
N THR A 27 14.18 -10.83 -6.09
CA THR A 27 13.12 -10.01 -5.48
C THR A 27 12.47 -9.22 -6.61
N ALA A 28 11.19 -9.49 -6.86
CA ALA A 28 10.42 -8.74 -7.84
C ALA A 28 10.36 -7.27 -7.41
N ALA A 29 10.71 -6.36 -8.31
CA ALA A 29 10.51 -4.94 -8.09
C ALA A 29 9.02 -4.70 -7.86
N THR A 30 8.68 -4.11 -6.71
CA THR A 30 7.31 -3.70 -6.42
C THR A 30 6.93 -2.60 -7.38
N THR A 31 6.21 -2.94 -8.45
CA THR A 31 5.54 -1.95 -9.29
C THR A 31 4.65 -1.11 -8.39
N ALA A 32 4.96 0.18 -8.26
CA ALA A 32 4.12 1.12 -7.56
C ALA A 32 2.71 1.03 -8.18
N ALA A 33 1.73 0.59 -7.40
CA ALA A 33 0.36 0.52 -7.87
C ALA A 33 -0.06 1.92 -8.31
N SER A 34 -0.50 2.06 -9.56
CA SER A 34 -1.14 3.28 -10.04
C SER A 34 -2.28 3.61 -9.09
N GLN A 35 -2.29 4.83 -8.54
CA GLN A 35 -3.36 5.26 -7.65
C GLN A 35 -4.71 5.14 -8.40
N PRO A 36 -5.79 4.71 -7.72
CA PRO A 36 -7.09 4.57 -8.37
C PRO A 36 -7.52 5.91 -8.97
N GLU A 37 -8.08 5.86 -10.18
CA GLU A 37 -8.63 7.04 -10.84
C GLU A 37 -9.93 7.46 -10.15
N ILE A 38 -10.01 8.72 -9.73
CA ILE A 38 -11.19 9.30 -9.12
C ILE A 38 -11.83 10.21 -10.17
N ALA A 39 -13.08 9.93 -10.55
CA ALA A 39 -13.83 10.68 -11.56
C ALA A 39 -14.18 12.13 -11.14
N SER A 40 -13.82 12.54 -9.93
CA SER A 40 -13.97 13.91 -9.46
C SER A 40 -12.85 14.79 -10.00
N GLY A 41 -13.20 15.97 -10.50
CA GLY A 41 -12.20 16.95 -10.93
C GLY A 41 -11.38 17.58 -9.80
N SER A 42 -11.76 17.35 -8.54
CA SER A 42 -10.97 17.69 -7.35
C SER A 42 -11.28 16.70 -6.22
N ALA A 43 -10.26 16.16 -5.56
CA ALA A 43 -10.42 15.20 -4.48
C ALA A 43 -9.19 15.16 -3.55
N MET A 44 -9.43 14.95 -2.26
CA MET A 44 -8.40 14.80 -1.25
C MET A 44 -8.81 13.72 -0.25
N ILE A 45 -7.93 12.77 0.03
CA ILE A 45 -8.16 11.71 1.02
C ILE A 45 -7.12 11.86 2.13
N VAL A 46 -7.60 11.97 3.36
CA VAL A 46 -6.79 12.16 4.57
C VAL A 46 -7.07 11.03 5.54
N ASP A 47 -6.01 10.42 6.06
CA ASP A 47 -6.11 9.50 7.19
C ASP A 47 -6.35 10.29 8.47
N LEU A 48 -7.48 10.07 9.15
CA LEU A 48 -7.86 10.83 10.35
C LEU A 48 -7.03 10.48 11.60
N ASN A 49 -6.37 9.32 11.61
CA ASN A 49 -5.51 8.94 12.75
C ASN A 49 -4.18 9.69 12.71
N THR A 50 -3.60 9.81 11.51
CA THR A 50 -2.28 10.45 11.32
C THR A 50 -2.37 11.86 10.73
N ASN A 51 -3.56 12.29 10.31
CA ASN A 51 -3.82 13.49 9.49
C ASN A 51 -3.00 13.54 8.19
N LYS A 52 -2.52 12.38 7.73
CA LYS A 52 -1.70 12.30 6.52
C LYS A 52 -2.57 12.27 5.27
N VAL A 53 -2.21 13.08 4.28
CA VAL A 53 -2.79 13.01 2.95
C VAL A 53 -2.28 11.75 2.24
N ILE A 54 -3.20 10.91 1.78
CA ILE A 54 -2.90 9.67 1.05
C ILE A 54 -3.26 9.76 -0.43
N TYR A 55 -4.06 10.76 -0.81
CA TYR A 55 -4.39 11.09 -2.20
C TYR A 55 -4.74 12.57 -2.32
N SER A 56 -4.28 13.22 -3.40
CA SER A 56 -4.60 14.61 -3.70
C SER A 56 -4.70 14.83 -5.21
N ASN A 57 -5.80 15.42 -5.66
CA ASN A 57 -6.00 15.86 -7.03
C ASN A 57 -6.68 17.23 -6.97
N HIS A 58 -5.99 18.29 -7.40
CA HIS A 58 -6.46 19.68 -7.37
C HIS A 58 -7.15 20.09 -6.04
N PRO A 59 -6.49 19.99 -4.86
CA PRO A 59 -7.12 20.23 -3.56
C PRO A 59 -7.56 21.69 -3.34
N ASP A 60 -6.83 22.66 -3.91
CA ASP A 60 -7.10 24.09 -3.73
C ASP A 60 -8.00 24.70 -4.82
N LEU A 61 -8.57 23.84 -5.68
CA LEU A 61 -9.40 24.29 -6.78
C LEU A 61 -10.77 24.75 -6.29
N VAL A 62 -11.03 26.05 -6.41
CA VAL A 62 -12.30 26.67 -6.01
C VAL A 62 -13.42 26.26 -6.98
N ARG A 63 -14.35 25.44 -6.49
CA ARG A 63 -15.57 25.03 -7.20
C ARG A 63 -16.81 25.33 -6.32
N PRO A 64 -18.02 25.43 -6.89
CA PRO A 64 -19.24 25.55 -6.10
C PRO A 64 -19.37 24.38 -5.10
N ILE A 65 -19.35 24.70 -3.80
CA ILE A 65 -19.37 23.69 -2.72
C ILE A 65 -20.79 23.24 -2.32
N ALA A 66 -21.83 23.85 -2.91
CA ALA A 66 -23.25 23.51 -2.75
C ALA A 66 -23.66 23.21 -1.28
N SER A 67 -24.13 22.00 -0.99
CA SER A 67 -24.59 21.63 0.36
C SER A 67 -23.47 21.53 1.40
N ILE A 68 -22.20 21.47 1.00
CA ILE A 68 -21.05 21.42 1.93
C ILE A 68 -20.96 22.73 2.74
N THR A 69 -21.43 23.87 2.20
CA THR A 69 -21.57 25.13 2.97
C THR A 69 -22.33 24.93 4.28
N LYS A 70 -23.24 23.94 4.37
CA LYS A 70 -23.98 23.64 5.60
C LYS A 70 -23.06 23.21 6.75
N LEU A 71 -21.90 22.61 6.45
CA LEU A 71 -20.92 22.23 7.47
C LEU A 71 -20.33 23.47 8.15
N MET A 72 -20.14 24.57 7.42
CA MET A 72 -19.59 25.82 7.95
C MET A 72 -20.58 26.55 8.85
N THR A 73 -21.87 26.50 8.49
CA THR A 73 -22.94 27.06 9.34
C THR A 73 -23.19 26.15 10.55
N GLY A 74 -22.80 24.88 10.51
CA GLY A 74 -23.16 23.87 11.49
C GLY A 74 -24.57 23.34 11.20
N ASP A 75 -24.73 22.02 11.25
CA ASP A 75 -26.04 21.39 11.15
C ASP A 75 -26.94 21.96 12.27
N GLY A 76 -28.19 22.31 11.94
CA GLY A 76 -29.14 22.87 12.92
C GLY A 76 -29.30 22.00 14.17
N ARG A 77 -29.03 20.69 14.02
CA ARG A 77 -28.95 19.73 15.12
C ARG A 77 -27.79 20.00 16.10
N ALA A 78 -26.60 20.34 15.59
CA ALA A 78 -25.43 20.63 16.42
C ALA A 78 -25.62 21.95 17.20
N ARG A 79 -26.19 22.97 16.56
CA ARG A 79 -26.51 24.25 17.23
C ARG A 79 -27.55 24.08 18.34
N ARG A 80 -28.56 23.24 18.12
CA ARG A 80 -29.64 22.99 19.10
C ARG A 80 -29.16 22.20 20.33
N ALA A 81 -28.13 21.35 20.18
CA ALA A 81 -27.53 20.65 21.32
C ALA A 81 -26.71 21.58 22.23
N ILE A 82 -26.07 22.61 21.67
CA ILE A 82 -25.30 23.60 22.44
C ILE A 82 -26.21 24.58 23.17
N ALA A 83 -27.37 24.93 22.60
CA ALA A 83 -28.33 25.85 23.23
C ALA A 83 -29.21 25.22 24.33
N ALA A 84 -29.10 23.90 24.55
CA ALA A 84 -29.91 23.14 25.49
C ALA A 84 -29.15 22.68 26.76
N GLY A 85 -27.90 23.13 26.94
CA GLY A 85 -27.13 22.99 28.18
C GLY A 85 -26.79 24.35 28.75
#